data_AF-A0A8H5CNS4-F1
#
_entry.id   AF-A0A8H5CNS4-F1
#
_cell.length_a   1.000
_cell.length_b   1.000
_cell.length_c   1.000
_cell.angle_alpha   90.00
_cell.angle_beta   90.00
_cell.angle_gamma   90.00
#
_symmetry.space_group_name_H-M   'P 1'
#
loop_
_entity.id
_entity.type
_entity.pdbx_description
1 polymer ?
#
loop_
_entity_poly.entity_id
_entity_poly.type
_entity_poly.pdbx_seq_one_letter_code
_entity_poly.pdbx_strand_id
1 'polypeptide(L)'
;MSDELVPITSQEHSQRCKALFLQRRWEFKALNAGEELAAYAEEKKIDYEKLLGLWPKNMPVITVFTNYAERFPKNVLSATNHSLIIANAASHDKRLYSQDAEARAGMSFVHLLVIPRRDKVYNAVSLDDSWIITEMKSHFRDFWSKPDGVDIIIQAVSEAHTIFVRKEKQLKAADTKTLKKFKKTLRKTDQSRKKLTKRMRTVKFDDFFFGFHCMPNASVGYLHMHVILTPMKFRKHSTHRNDWKTIPADVVIEVIDEEKGLRA
;
A
#
# COMPACT_ATOMS: atom_id res chain seq x y z
N MET A 1 -27.78 -2.28 16.11
CA MET A 1 -27.77 -0.81 16.06
C MET A 1 -26.78 -0.44 14.98
N SER A 2 -27.27 0.00 13.82
CA SER A 2 -26.40 0.50 12.76
C SER A 2 -26.03 1.92 13.17
N ASP A 3 -24.79 2.12 13.61
CA ASP A 3 -24.24 3.46 13.78
C ASP A 3 -24.37 4.16 12.43
N GLU A 4 -25.30 5.11 12.34
CA GLU A 4 -25.39 6.02 11.21
C GLU A 4 -24.11 6.85 11.23
N LEU A 5 -23.15 6.43 10.41
CA LEU A 5 -21.92 7.16 10.19
C LEU A 5 -22.29 8.53 9.61
N VAL A 6 -22.29 9.54 10.48
CA VAL A 6 -22.37 10.94 10.07
C VAL A 6 -21.28 11.16 9.01
N PRO A 7 -21.61 11.69 7.82
CA PRO A 7 -20.62 11.93 6.78
C PRO A 7 -19.57 12.91 7.30
N ILE A 8 -18.35 12.44 7.52
CA ILE A 8 -17.21 13.30 7.86
C ILE A 8 -16.93 14.17 6.63
N THR A 9 -16.86 15.49 6.81
CA THR A 9 -16.49 16.39 5.72
C THR A 9 -15.05 16.11 5.27
N SER A 10 -14.70 16.47 4.02
CA SER A 10 -13.33 16.31 3.53
C SER A 10 -12.31 17.05 4.41
N GLN A 11 -12.71 18.21 4.97
CA GLN A 11 -11.88 19.01 5.85
C GLN A 11 -11.67 18.36 7.22
N GLU A 12 -12.72 17.89 7.89
CA GLU A 12 -12.58 17.19 9.17
C GLU A 12 -11.75 15.91 9.04
N HIS A 13 -11.93 15.18 7.94
CA HIS A 13 -11.12 14.00 7.65
C HIS A 13 -9.64 14.36 7.50
N SER A 14 -9.33 15.40 6.72
CA SER A 14 -7.97 15.92 6.55
C SER A 14 -7.34 16.32 7.89
N GLN A 15 -8.04 17.08 8.73
CA GLN A 15 -7.56 17.50 10.04
C GLN A 15 -7.30 16.32 10.98
N ARG A 16 -8.18 15.32 10.99
CA ARG A 16 -7.97 14.08 11.75
C ARG A 16 -6.73 13.34 11.28
N CYS A 17 -6.51 13.24 9.97
CA CYS A 17 -5.31 12.61 9.41
C CYS A 17 -4.04 13.38 9.76
N LYS A 18 -4.09 14.73 9.74
CA LYS A 18 -2.97 15.60 10.13
C LYS A 18 -2.60 15.39 11.59
N ALA A 19 -3.59 15.44 12.49
CA ALA A 19 -3.38 15.18 13.91
C ALA A 19 -2.81 13.78 14.17
N LEU A 20 -3.34 12.75 13.49
CA LEU A 20 -2.82 11.40 13.60
C LEU A 20 -1.36 11.31 13.14
N PHE A 21 -1.01 11.91 12.00
CA PHE A 21 0.37 11.85 11.50
C PHE A 21 1.36 12.56 12.43
N LEU A 22 1.00 13.76 12.91
CA LEU A 22 1.79 14.50 13.90
C LEU A 22 2.03 13.67 15.17
N GLN A 23 0.99 13.05 15.71
CA GLN A 23 1.11 12.15 16.85
C GLN A 23 2.11 11.02 16.57
N ARG A 24 1.95 10.30 15.45
CA ARG A 24 2.85 9.18 15.10
C ARG A 24 4.29 9.62 14.92
N ARG A 25 4.49 10.79 14.34
CA ARG A 25 5.82 11.35 14.11
C ARG A 25 6.48 11.82 15.40
N TRP A 26 5.72 12.40 16.32
CA TRP A 26 6.19 12.74 17.66
C TRP A 26 6.57 11.48 18.46
N GLU A 27 5.70 10.48 18.50
CA GLU A 27 5.95 9.17 19.13
C GLU A 27 7.24 8.54 18.56
N PHE A 28 7.43 8.60 17.25
CA PHE A 28 8.62 8.07 16.59
C PHE A 28 9.89 8.85 16.93
N LYS A 29 9.86 10.19 16.86
CA LYS A 29 11.02 11.04 17.18
C LYS A 29 11.46 10.91 18.64
N ALA A 30 10.52 10.70 19.57
CA ALA A 30 10.82 10.49 20.99
C ALA A 30 11.67 9.24 21.27
N LEU A 31 11.75 8.29 20.32
CA LEU A 31 12.61 7.11 20.44
C LEU A 31 14.11 7.45 20.28
N ASN A 32 14.46 8.63 19.75
CA ASN A 32 15.84 9.04 19.46
C ASN A 32 16.63 8.02 18.60
N ALA A 33 15.96 7.35 17.67
CA ALA A 33 16.49 6.24 16.88
C ALA A 33 17.41 6.64 15.70
N GLY A 34 18.18 7.72 15.84
CA GLY A 34 18.99 8.28 14.76
C GLY A 34 20.09 7.35 14.28
N GLU A 35 20.81 6.72 15.22
CA GLU A 35 21.88 5.75 14.90
C GLU A 35 21.32 4.50 14.22
N GLU A 36 20.17 4.02 14.67
CA GLU A 36 19.52 2.83 14.12
C GLU A 36 18.96 3.10 12.71
N LEU A 37 18.44 4.31 12.44
CA LEU A 37 18.03 4.72 11.10
C LEU A 37 19.21 4.82 10.13
N ALA A 38 20.34 5.34 10.58
CA ALA A 38 21.57 5.35 9.79
C ALA A 38 22.05 3.92 9.49
N ALA A 39 22.06 3.04 10.51
CA ALA A 39 22.39 1.63 10.33
C ALA A 39 21.41 0.91 9.36
N TYR A 40 20.12 1.26 9.41
CA TYR A 40 19.10 0.75 8.49
C TYR A 40 19.38 1.13 7.04
N ALA A 41 19.73 2.39 6.78
CA ALA A 41 20.07 2.87 5.45
C ALA A 41 21.27 2.12 4.85
N GLU A 42 22.22 1.72 5.70
CA GLU A 42 23.47 1.03 5.33
C GLU A 42 23.39 -0.51 5.33
N GLU A 43 22.24 -1.11 5.62
CA GLU A 43 22.06 -2.58 5.80
C GLU A 43 22.98 -3.22 6.85
N LYS A 44 23.39 -2.43 7.84
CA LYS A 44 24.16 -2.96 8.97
C LYS A 44 23.25 -3.74 9.91
N LYS A 45 23.82 -4.42 10.90
CA LYS A 45 23.04 -5.07 11.97
C LYS A 45 22.35 -3.97 12.79
N ILE A 46 21.02 -4.08 12.95
CA ILE A 46 20.18 -3.07 13.60
C ILE A 46 19.65 -3.62 14.92
N ASP A 47 19.63 -2.79 15.96
CA ASP A 47 18.83 -3.04 17.16
C ASP A 47 17.39 -2.61 16.93
N TYR A 48 16.56 -3.56 16.50
CA TYR A 48 15.16 -3.31 16.20
C TYR A 48 14.29 -3.02 17.43
N GLU A 49 14.74 -3.37 18.64
CA GLU A 49 13.97 -3.05 19.85
C GLU A 49 13.95 -1.53 20.08
N LYS A 50 15.08 -0.85 19.82
CA LYS A 50 15.21 0.61 19.92
C LYS A 50 14.51 1.38 18.81
N LEU A 51 14.67 0.93 17.56
CA LEU A 51 14.05 1.61 16.40
C LEU A 51 12.51 1.55 16.51
N LEU A 52 11.96 0.50 17.13
CA LEU A 52 10.56 0.13 16.94
C LEU A 52 9.67 0.04 18.19
N GLY A 53 10.16 -0.24 19.40
CA GLY A 53 9.37 -0.35 20.64
C GLY A 53 8.10 -1.26 20.63
N LEU A 54 7.70 -1.79 19.47
CA LEU A 54 6.36 -2.27 19.12
C LEU A 54 6.38 -3.29 17.96
N TRP A 55 7.55 -3.81 17.55
CA TRP A 55 7.65 -4.81 16.48
C TRP A 55 7.76 -6.24 17.04
N PRO A 56 7.14 -7.24 16.40
CA PRO A 56 7.32 -8.64 16.82
C PRO A 56 8.79 -9.07 16.69
N LYS A 57 9.31 -9.72 17.74
CA LYS A 57 10.66 -10.30 17.76
C LYS A 57 10.88 -11.16 16.50
N ASN A 58 12.03 -10.99 15.83
CA ASN A 58 12.54 -11.82 14.71
C ASN A 58 12.17 -11.46 13.25
N MET A 59 11.93 -10.18 12.92
CA MET A 59 11.86 -9.78 11.50
C MET A 59 13.26 -9.45 10.92
N PRO A 60 13.54 -9.85 9.67
CA PRO A 60 14.86 -9.67 9.06
C PRO A 60 15.19 -8.20 8.80
N VAL A 61 16.48 -7.86 8.88
CA VAL A 61 17.04 -6.53 8.53
C VAL A 61 16.67 -6.13 7.10
N ILE A 62 16.60 -7.12 6.22
CA ILE A 62 16.23 -6.99 4.82
C ILE A 62 14.72 -7.18 4.70
N THR A 63 14.02 -6.12 4.32
CA THR A 63 12.57 -6.21 4.08
C THR A 63 12.28 -6.90 2.75
N VAL A 64 11.01 -7.22 2.49
CA VAL A 64 10.57 -7.71 1.18
C VAL A 64 10.83 -6.70 0.05
N PHE A 65 10.96 -5.41 0.37
CA PHE A 65 11.19 -4.32 -0.60
C PHE A 65 12.67 -3.99 -0.83
N THR A 66 13.57 -4.49 0.00
CA THR A 66 15.01 -4.34 -0.23
C THR A 66 15.42 -5.10 -1.50
N ASN A 67 16.08 -4.40 -2.44
CA ASN A 67 16.50 -4.91 -3.75
C ASN A 67 15.34 -5.54 -4.54
N TYR A 68 14.19 -4.85 -4.54
CA TYR A 68 12.94 -5.40 -5.09
C TYR A 68 13.05 -5.67 -6.60
N ALA A 69 13.67 -4.78 -7.37
CA ALA A 69 13.78 -4.92 -8.81
C ALA A 69 14.64 -6.13 -9.21
N GLU A 70 15.68 -6.43 -8.45
CA GLU A 70 16.55 -7.58 -8.67
C GLU A 70 15.85 -8.89 -8.30
N ARG A 71 15.10 -8.89 -7.18
CA ARG A 71 14.45 -10.10 -6.64
C ARG A 71 13.12 -10.43 -7.33
N PHE A 72 12.38 -9.41 -7.74
CA PHE A 72 11.02 -9.53 -8.29
C PHE A 72 10.84 -8.68 -9.56
N PRO A 73 11.69 -8.82 -10.59
CA PRO A 73 11.67 -7.94 -11.77
C PRO A 73 10.31 -7.94 -12.48
N LYS A 74 9.61 -9.08 -12.50
CA LYS A 74 8.28 -9.20 -13.12
C LYS A 74 7.17 -8.43 -12.42
N ASN A 75 7.38 -8.04 -11.16
CA ASN A 75 6.40 -7.29 -10.39
C ASN A 75 6.61 -5.76 -10.51
N VAL A 76 7.69 -5.32 -11.15
CA VAL A 76 7.97 -3.91 -11.40
C VAL A 76 7.22 -3.47 -12.66
N LEU A 77 6.32 -2.50 -12.51
CA LEU A 77 5.51 -1.95 -13.59
C LEU A 77 6.17 -0.76 -14.28
N SER A 78 6.89 0.04 -13.48
CA SER A 78 7.66 1.19 -13.95
C SER A 78 8.76 1.52 -12.95
N ALA A 79 9.84 2.12 -13.43
CA ALA A 79 10.99 2.50 -12.63
C ALA A 79 11.52 3.87 -13.06
N THR A 80 11.87 4.71 -12.08
CA THR A 80 12.73 5.88 -12.26
C THR A 80 14.10 5.58 -11.64
N ASN A 81 14.94 6.61 -11.52
CA ASN A 81 16.16 6.54 -10.73
C ASN A 81 15.89 6.45 -9.22
N HIS A 82 14.73 6.95 -8.76
CA HIS A 82 14.43 7.16 -7.34
C HIS A 82 13.32 6.25 -6.80
N SER A 83 12.36 5.82 -7.62
CA SER A 83 11.27 4.93 -7.17
C SER A 83 10.88 3.86 -8.18
N LEU A 84 10.13 2.88 -7.67
CA LEU A 84 9.52 1.77 -8.40
C LEU A 84 8.00 1.80 -8.18
N ILE A 85 7.24 1.61 -9.26
CA ILE A 85 5.83 1.25 -9.18
C ILE A 85 5.75 -0.26 -9.27
N ILE A 86 5.18 -0.90 -8.24
CA ILE A 86 5.14 -2.36 -8.13
C ILE A 86 3.71 -2.86 -7.97
N ALA A 87 3.46 -4.04 -8.54
CA ALA A 87 2.19 -4.74 -8.37
C ALA A 87 2.02 -5.21 -6.92
N ASN A 88 0.81 -5.08 -6.38
CA ASN A 88 0.44 -5.77 -5.15
C ASN A 88 -0.01 -7.19 -5.50
N ALA A 89 0.62 -8.19 -4.87
CA ALA A 89 0.28 -9.60 -5.08
C ALA A 89 -1.04 -10.02 -4.41
N ALA A 90 -1.65 -9.16 -3.57
CA ALA A 90 -2.93 -9.44 -2.94
C ALA A 90 -4.09 -9.37 -3.97
N SER A 91 -5.06 -10.27 -3.85
CA SER A 91 -6.28 -10.18 -4.65
C SER A 91 -7.15 -9.01 -4.19
N HIS A 92 -7.81 -8.34 -5.13
CA HIS A 92 -8.77 -7.28 -4.79
C HIS A 92 -10.10 -7.80 -4.23
N ASP A 93 -10.41 -9.08 -4.42
CA ASP A 93 -11.73 -9.66 -4.11
C ASP A 93 -11.67 -10.57 -2.89
N LYS A 94 -12.13 -10.04 -1.75
CA LYS A 94 -12.13 -10.75 -0.46
C LYS A 94 -13.00 -12.00 -0.45
N ARG A 95 -13.91 -12.18 -1.42
CA ARG A 95 -14.73 -13.41 -1.52
C ARG A 95 -13.87 -14.65 -1.78
N LEU A 96 -12.68 -14.49 -2.36
CA LEU A 96 -11.76 -15.58 -2.63
C LEU A 96 -10.98 -16.02 -1.39
N TYR A 97 -11.08 -15.32 -0.27
CA TYR A 97 -10.25 -15.55 0.91
C TYR A 97 -10.78 -16.73 1.74
N SER A 98 -9.88 -17.63 2.13
CA SER A 98 -10.19 -18.89 2.83
C SER A 98 -10.43 -18.76 4.33
N GLN A 99 -9.91 -17.70 4.96
CA GLN A 99 -9.99 -17.41 6.40
C GLN A 99 -10.27 -15.91 6.61
N ASP A 100 -10.53 -15.49 7.85
CA ASP A 100 -10.57 -14.07 8.24
C ASP A 100 -9.23 -13.44 7.85
N ALA A 101 -9.23 -12.82 6.68
CA ALA A 101 -8.06 -12.34 5.98
C ALA A 101 -7.68 -10.96 6.51
N GLU A 102 -7.62 -10.86 7.84
CA GLU A 102 -7.54 -9.58 8.55
C GLU A 102 -6.30 -8.79 8.16
N ALA A 103 -5.22 -9.49 7.76
CA ALA A 103 -3.97 -8.91 7.32
C ALA A 103 -3.84 -8.67 5.79
N ARG A 104 -4.81 -9.07 4.96
CA ARG A 104 -4.63 -9.02 3.49
C ARG A 104 -5.01 -7.65 2.90
N ALA A 105 -4.04 -7.00 2.26
CA ALA A 105 -4.10 -5.65 1.73
C ALA A 105 -4.70 -5.58 0.31
N GLY A 106 -5.94 -6.03 0.09
CA GLY A 106 -6.64 -5.83 -1.19
C GLY A 106 -7.67 -4.70 -1.06
N MET A 107 -7.22 -3.43 -1.04
CA MET A 107 -8.06 -2.28 -0.66
C MET A 107 -8.93 -1.72 -1.80
N SER A 108 -8.63 -2.11 -3.04
CA SER A 108 -9.41 -1.80 -4.25
C SER A 108 -9.05 -2.77 -5.38
N PHE A 109 -9.83 -2.76 -6.47
CA PHE A 109 -9.52 -3.42 -7.74
C PHE A 109 -8.10 -3.11 -8.24
N VAL A 110 -7.71 -1.83 -8.14
CA VAL A 110 -6.32 -1.39 -8.31
C VAL A 110 -5.81 -0.97 -6.94
N HIS A 111 -4.89 -1.78 -6.44
CA HIS A 111 -4.08 -1.46 -5.28
C HIS A 111 -2.65 -1.74 -5.68
N LEU A 112 -1.87 -0.70 -5.90
CA LEU A 112 -0.45 -0.79 -6.23
C LEU A 112 0.36 -0.18 -5.08
N LEU A 113 1.68 -0.38 -5.14
CA LEU A 113 2.60 0.29 -4.25
C LEU A 113 3.59 1.08 -5.10
N VAL A 114 3.96 2.27 -4.64
CA VAL A 114 5.17 2.95 -5.08
C VAL A 114 6.15 2.89 -3.93
N ILE A 115 7.41 2.55 -4.21
CA ILE A 115 8.47 2.42 -3.20
C ILE A 115 9.73 3.15 -3.67
N PRO A 116 10.56 3.71 -2.78
CA PRO A 116 11.92 4.11 -3.14
C PRO A 116 12.70 2.95 -3.76
N ARG A 117 13.60 3.26 -4.68
CA ARG A 117 14.41 2.27 -5.40
C ARG A 117 15.76 2.05 -4.73
N ARG A 118 16.45 3.15 -4.41
CA ARG A 118 17.82 3.14 -3.88
C ARG A 118 17.85 3.56 -2.43
N ASP A 119 17.14 4.64 -2.11
CA ASP A 119 17.10 5.20 -0.77
C ASP A 119 16.25 4.33 0.14
N LYS A 120 16.88 3.71 1.13
CA LYS A 120 16.18 2.88 2.12
C LYS A 120 15.58 3.77 3.18
N VAL A 121 14.38 4.25 2.88
CA VAL A 121 13.59 5.02 3.83
C VAL A 121 12.78 4.05 4.68
N TYR A 122 12.90 4.16 5.99
CA TYR A 122 12.23 3.26 6.93
C TYR A 122 10.69 3.42 6.94
N ASN A 123 10.17 4.64 7.12
CA ASN A 123 8.73 4.92 7.06
C ASN A 123 8.47 6.41 6.77
N ALA A 124 7.24 6.81 6.45
CA ALA A 124 6.90 8.21 6.26
C ALA A 124 7.19 9.07 7.52
N VAL A 125 7.02 8.51 8.72
CA VAL A 125 7.30 9.23 9.98
C VAL A 125 8.79 9.54 10.18
N SER A 126 9.70 8.86 9.48
CA SER A 126 11.15 9.02 9.63
C SER A 126 11.76 10.01 8.62
N LEU A 127 10.96 10.63 7.75
CA LEU A 127 11.45 11.55 6.72
C LEU A 127 11.73 12.94 7.28
N ASP A 128 12.86 13.56 6.93
CA ASP A 128 13.13 14.97 7.23
C ASP A 128 12.69 15.92 6.11
N ASP A 129 12.45 15.37 4.91
CA ASP A 129 11.97 16.09 3.75
C ASP A 129 10.89 15.30 3.00
N SER A 130 10.10 16.01 2.19
CA SER A 130 8.94 15.44 1.48
C SER A 130 9.24 15.10 0.02
N TRP A 131 10.46 15.33 -0.47
CA TRP A 131 10.77 15.26 -1.92
C TRP A 131 10.52 13.87 -2.48
N ILE A 132 10.87 12.81 -1.75
CA ILE A 132 10.69 11.43 -2.22
C ILE A 132 9.21 11.08 -2.36
N ILE A 133 8.34 11.60 -1.49
CA ILE A 133 6.89 11.39 -1.61
C ILE A 133 6.37 12.09 -2.87
N THR A 134 6.84 13.31 -3.13
CA THR A 134 6.50 14.06 -4.35
C THR A 134 6.97 13.32 -5.60
N GLU A 135 8.19 12.77 -5.58
CA GLU A 135 8.72 11.94 -6.66
C GLU A 135 7.85 10.71 -6.91
N MET A 136 7.45 9.99 -5.86
CA MET A 136 6.62 8.79 -5.96
C MET A 136 5.22 9.09 -6.55
N LYS A 137 4.60 10.22 -6.17
CA LYS A 137 3.33 10.69 -6.74
C LYS A 137 3.47 11.06 -8.21
N SER A 138 4.50 11.84 -8.55
CA SER A 138 4.78 12.27 -9.93
C SER A 138 5.08 11.07 -10.83
N HIS A 139 5.91 10.13 -10.37
CA HIS A 139 6.20 8.90 -11.11
C HIS A 139 4.92 8.12 -11.44
N PHE A 140 3.98 7.97 -10.49
CA PHE A 140 2.70 7.31 -10.78
C PHE A 140 1.84 8.11 -11.77
N ARG A 141 1.80 9.45 -11.67
CA ARG A 141 1.08 10.30 -12.62
C ARG A 141 1.61 10.15 -14.04
N ASP A 142 2.93 10.18 -14.20
CA ASP A 142 3.57 10.06 -15.50
C ASP A 142 3.34 8.66 -16.08
N PHE A 143 3.47 7.61 -15.25
CA PHE A 143 3.17 6.24 -15.64
C PHE A 143 1.72 6.05 -16.07
N TRP A 144 0.75 6.58 -15.31
CA TRP A 144 -0.67 6.50 -15.63
C TRP A 144 -1.03 7.21 -16.94
N SER A 145 -0.31 8.28 -17.27
CA SER A 145 -0.53 9.07 -18.47
C SER A 145 0.05 8.43 -19.75
N LYS A 146 0.83 7.35 -19.63
CA LYS A 146 1.35 6.61 -20.79
C LYS A 146 0.22 5.89 -21.54
N PRO A 147 0.28 5.78 -22.88
CA PRO A 147 -0.73 5.09 -23.68
C PRO A 147 -1.03 3.64 -23.24
N ASP A 148 -0.01 2.94 -22.71
CA ASP A 148 -0.07 1.55 -22.27
C ASP A 148 -0.16 1.38 -20.74
N GLY A 149 -0.06 2.47 -19.96
CA GLY A 149 0.00 2.41 -18.50
C GLY A 149 -1.21 1.70 -17.87
N VAL A 150 -2.41 1.97 -18.38
CA VAL A 150 -3.65 1.32 -17.94
C VAL A 150 -3.64 -0.18 -18.25
N ASP A 151 -3.17 -0.58 -19.44
CA ASP A 151 -3.15 -1.97 -19.86
C ASP A 151 -2.09 -2.78 -19.07
N ILE A 152 -0.95 -2.18 -18.74
CA ILE A 152 0.06 -2.77 -17.84
C ILE A 152 -0.54 -3.05 -16.45
N ILE A 153 -1.29 -2.10 -15.87
CA ILE A 153 -1.96 -2.30 -14.57
C ILE A 153 -3.01 -3.42 -14.66
N ILE A 154 -3.80 -3.45 -15.74
CA ILE A 154 -4.80 -4.50 -15.97
C ILE A 154 -4.13 -5.88 -16.02
N GLN A 155 -2.98 -5.98 -16.70
CA GLN A 155 -2.21 -7.21 -16.79
C GLN A 155 -1.73 -7.65 -15.40
N ALA A 156 -1.10 -6.74 -14.65
CA ALA A 156 -0.62 -7.00 -13.29
C ALA A 156 -1.73 -7.48 -12.34
N VAL A 157 -2.90 -6.83 -12.35
CA VAL A 157 -4.07 -7.25 -11.54
C VAL A 157 -4.57 -8.63 -11.96
N SER A 158 -4.53 -8.94 -13.25
CA SER A 158 -4.95 -10.25 -13.78
C SER A 158 -3.99 -11.37 -13.39
N GLU A 159 -2.69 -11.09 -13.36
CA GLU A 159 -1.66 -12.02 -12.89
C GLU A 159 -1.77 -12.28 -11.39
N ALA A 160 -1.91 -11.22 -10.58
CA ALA A 160 -2.10 -11.34 -9.13
C ALA A 160 -3.33 -12.20 -8.81
N HIS A 161 -4.45 -11.97 -9.50
CA HIS A 161 -5.66 -12.80 -9.39
C HIS A 161 -5.39 -14.27 -9.75
N THR A 162 -4.65 -14.52 -10.83
CA THR A 162 -4.34 -15.88 -11.29
C THR A 162 -3.46 -16.63 -10.28
N ILE A 163 -2.41 -15.98 -9.77
CA ILE A 163 -1.52 -16.53 -8.74
C ILE A 163 -2.33 -16.86 -7.49
N PHE A 164 -3.20 -15.94 -7.07
CA PHE A 164 -4.04 -16.09 -5.89
C PHE A 164 -5.01 -17.27 -6.03
N VAL A 165 -5.72 -17.35 -7.16
CA VAL A 165 -6.66 -18.45 -7.46
C VAL A 165 -5.95 -19.80 -7.46
N ARG A 166 -4.74 -19.88 -8.03
CA ARG A 166 -3.94 -21.12 -8.03
C ARG A 166 -3.64 -21.57 -6.59
N LYS A 167 -3.17 -20.65 -5.75
CA LYS A 167 -2.85 -20.93 -4.33
C LYS A 167 -4.09 -21.39 -3.55
N GLU A 168 -5.19 -20.66 -3.64
CA GLU A 168 -6.43 -21.02 -2.93
C GLU A 168 -7.04 -22.34 -3.44
N LYS A 169 -6.93 -22.63 -4.74
CA LYS A 169 -7.37 -23.91 -5.31
C LYS A 169 -6.58 -25.08 -4.74
N GLN A 170 -5.26 -24.95 -4.61
CA GLN A 170 -4.39 -25.97 -4.01
C GLN A 170 -4.75 -26.23 -2.55
N LEU A 171 -4.92 -25.17 -1.75
CA LEU A 171 -5.31 -25.28 -0.34
C LEU A 171 -6.67 -25.96 -0.14
N LYS A 172 -7.56 -25.84 -1.12
CA LYS A 172 -8.93 -26.36 -1.07
C LYS A 172 -9.10 -27.69 -1.82
N ALA A 173 -8.03 -28.25 -2.38
CA ALA A 173 -8.11 -29.43 -3.24
C ALA A 173 -8.57 -30.69 -2.48
N ALA A 174 -8.28 -30.78 -1.18
CA ALA A 174 -8.60 -31.94 -0.35
C ALA A 174 -10.09 -32.06 0.03
N ASP A 175 -10.86 -30.95 -0.01
CA ASP A 175 -12.29 -30.95 0.32
C ASP A 175 -13.14 -30.58 -0.90
N THR A 176 -13.79 -31.58 -1.50
CA THR A 176 -14.67 -31.44 -2.67
C THR A 176 -15.78 -30.42 -2.47
N LYS A 177 -16.36 -30.32 -1.26
CA LYS A 177 -17.45 -29.37 -0.97
C LYS A 177 -16.92 -27.93 -0.97
N THR A 178 -15.80 -27.71 -0.28
CA THR A 178 -15.12 -26.40 -0.28
C THR A 178 -14.64 -26.02 -1.68
N LEU A 179 -14.10 -26.96 -2.45
CA LEU A 179 -13.67 -26.73 -3.83
C LEU A 179 -14.84 -26.36 -4.74
N LYS A 180 -16.00 -27.01 -4.62
CA LYS A 180 -17.22 -26.67 -5.38
C LYS A 180 -17.71 -25.25 -5.04
N LYS A 181 -17.72 -24.88 -3.76
CA LYS A 181 -18.06 -23.52 -3.30
C LYS A 181 -17.07 -22.49 -3.87
N PHE A 182 -15.78 -22.78 -3.80
CA PHE A 182 -14.73 -21.92 -4.36
C PHE A 182 -14.87 -21.71 -5.86
N LYS A 183 -15.12 -22.77 -6.65
CA LYS A 183 -15.37 -22.66 -8.11
C LYS A 183 -16.56 -21.74 -8.43
N LYS A 184 -17.63 -21.78 -7.64
CA LYS A 184 -18.79 -20.88 -7.81
C LYS A 184 -18.41 -19.43 -7.53
N THR A 185 -17.63 -19.17 -6.48
CA THR A 185 -17.12 -17.83 -6.17
C THR A 185 -16.19 -17.32 -7.27
N LEU A 186 -15.26 -18.16 -7.74
CA LEU A 186 -14.32 -17.82 -8.81
C LEU A 186 -15.03 -17.31 -10.06
N ARG A 187 -16.08 -17.97 -10.52
CA ARG A 187 -16.89 -17.51 -11.67
C ARG A 187 -17.45 -16.10 -11.47
N LYS A 188 -17.95 -15.79 -10.28
CA LYS A 188 -18.47 -14.46 -9.94
C LYS A 188 -17.37 -13.41 -9.89
N THR A 189 -16.21 -13.76 -9.34
CA THR A 189 -15.04 -12.87 -9.31
C THR A 189 -14.51 -12.60 -10.70
N ASP A 190 -14.41 -13.61 -11.57
CA ASP A 190 -13.96 -13.44 -12.95
C ASP A 190 -14.90 -12.54 -13.77
N GLN A 191 -16.22 -12.69 -13.60
CA GLN A 191 -17.21 -11.79 -14.21
C GLN A 191 -17.04 -10.35 -13.72
N SER A 192 -16.85 -10.16 -12.40
CA SER A 192 -16.61 -8.86 -11.79
C SER A 192 -15.33 -8.22 -12.35
N ARG A 193 -14.22 -8.97 -12.38
CA ARG A 193 -12.93 -8.53 -12.91
C ARG A 193 -13.06 -8.08 -14.35
N LYS A 194 -13.65 -8.89 -15.23
CA LYS A 194 -13.88 -8.52 -16.64
C LYS A 194 -14.66 -7.21 -16.79
N LYS A 195 -15.69 -6.99 -15.96
CA LYS A 195 -16.48 -5.76 -15.95
C LYS A 195 -15.65 -4.55 -15.46
N LEU A 196 -14.85 -4.72 -14.42
CA LEU A 196 -14.00 -3.65 -13.87
C LEU A 196 -12.85 -3.30 -14.82
N THR A 197 -12.20 -4.30 -15.43
CA THR A 197 -11.18 -4.10 -16.48
C THR A 197 -11.70 -3.24 -17.62
N LYS A 198 -12.91 -3.49 -18.14
CA LYS A 198 -13.51 -2.65 -19.19
C LYS A 198 -13.69 -1.19 -18.74
N ARG A 199 -13.93 -0.95 -17.45
CA ARG A 199 -14.15 0.38 -16.88
C ARG A 199 -12.86 1.12 -16.54
N MET A 200 -11.73 0.41 -16.42
CA MET A 200 -10.44 1.02 -16.09
C MET A 200 -10.02 2.13 -17.06
N ARG A 201 -10.39 2.01 -18.33
CA ARG A 201 -10.07 3.02 -19.37
C ARG A 201 -10.84 4.33 -19.24
N THR A 202 -11.82 4.39 -18.34
CA THR A 202 -12.61 5.60 -18.05
C THR A 202 -12.19 6.28 -16.75
N VAL A 203 -11.21 5.71 -16.06
CA VAL A 203 -10.69 6.21 -14.79
C VAL A 203 -9.82 7.45 -15.05
N LYS A 204 -10.01 8.47 -14.23
CA LYS A 204 -9.18 9.69 -14.23
C LYS A 204 -8.10 9.56 -13.17
N PHE A 205 -7.04 10.36 -13.29
CA PHE A 205 -5.98 10.38 -12.27
C PHE A 205 -6.53 10.73 -10.87
N ASP A 206 -7.48 11.67 -10.79
CA ASP A 206 -8.08 12.10 -9.53
C ASP A 206 -8.99 11.05 -8.87
N ASP A 207 -9.29 9.94 -9.56
CA ASP A 207 -9.98 8.80 -8.94
C ASP A 207 -9.03 7.99 -8.01
N PHE A 208 -7.72 8.24 -8.05
CA PHE A 208 -6.74 7.57 -7.20
C PHE A 208 -6.52 8.30 -5.88
N PHE A 209 -6.43 7.50 -4.83
CA PHE A 209 -5.98 7.92 -3.51
C PHE A 209 -4.54 7.45 -3.29
N PHE A 210 -3.73 8.35 -2.76
CA PHE A 210 -2.33 8.14 -2.41
C PHE A 210 -2.19 8.24 -0.90
N GLY A 211 -1.63 7.23 -0.25
CA GLY A 211 -1.43 7.31 1.19
C GLY A 211 -0.47 6.30 1.78
N PHE A 212 -0.16 6.48 3.05
CA PHE A 212 0.83 5.71 3.79
C PHE A 212 0.20 5.06 5.01
N HIS A 213 0.63 3.84 5.31
CA HIS A 213 0.50 3.31 6.66
C HIS A 213 1.72 3.75 7.47
N CYS A 214 1.49 4.59 8.47
CA CYS A 214 2.54 5.09 9.33
C CYS A 214 2.79 4.17 10.52
N MET A 215 4.01 4.16 11.06
CA MET A 215 4.29 3.46 12.30
C MET A 215 3.42 3.98 13.46
N PRO A 216 3.02 3.12 14.41
CA PRO A 216 3.37 1.70 14.54
C PRO A 216 2.45 0.74 13.74
N ASN A 217 1.52 1.27 12.95
CA ASN A 217 0.51 0.45 12.26
C ASN A 217 0.92 0.04 10.83
N ALA A 218 2.13 0.38 10.40
CA ALA A 218 2.71 -0.02 9.13
C ALA A 218 2.95 -1.54 9.07
N SER A 219 2.75 -2.15 7.91
CA SER A 219 2.95 -3.60 7.72
C SER A 219 4.40 -3.99 7.51
N VAL A 220 5.23 -3.06 7.04
CA VAL A 220 6.64 -3.27 6.72
C VAL A 220 7.39 -1.98 7.07
N GLY A 221 8.54 -2.11 7.70
CA GLY A 221 9.48 -1.00 7.95
C GLY A 221 10.25 -0.64 6.69
N TYR A 222 9.55 -0.17 5.66
CA TYR A 222 10.09 0.41 4.43
C TYR A 222 9.05 1.41 3.91
N LEU A 223 9.45 2.56 3.39
CA LEU A 223 8.52 3.55 2.85
C LEU A 223 7.81 2.98 1.61
N HIS A 224 6.47 2.89 1.67
CA HIS A 224 5.67 2.50 0.52
C HIS A 224 4.36 3.28 0.48
N MET A 225 4.12 3.93 -0.64
CA MET A 225 2.89 4.66 -0.90
C MET A 225 1.87 3.72 -1.52
N HIS A 226 0.71 3.61 -0.90
CA HIS A 226 -0.44 2.91 -1.44
C HIS A 226 -1.07 3.76 -2.55
N VAL A 227 -1.30 3.15 -3.71
CA VAL A 227 -2.08 3.74 -4.80
C VAL A 227 -3.39 2.97 -4.92
N ILE A 228 -4.50 3.60 -4.57
CA ILE A 228 -5.80 2.94 -4.39
C ILE A 228 -6.84 3.62 -5.28
N LEU A 229 -7.53 2.85 -6.11
CA LEU A 229 -8.64 3.38 -6.90
C LEU A 229 -9.89 3.55 -6.02
N THR A 230 -10.37 4.78 -5.85
CA THR A 230 -11.38 5.14 -4.84
C THR A 230 -12.84 4.88 -5.21
N PRO A 231 -13.29 4.97 -6.49
CA PRO A 231 -14.72 4.88 -6.77
C PRO A 231 -15.33 3.57 -6.27
N MET A 232 -16.46 3.64 -5.57
CA MET A 232 -17.06 2.50 -4.86
C MET A 232 -17.26 1.24 -5.72
N LYS A 233 -17.48 1.41 -7.04
CA LYS A 233 -17.56 0.29 -7.98
C LYS A 233 -16.30 -0.59 -8.01
N PHE A 234 -15.11 -0.03 -7.78
CA PHE A 234 -13.83 -0.73 -7.73
C PHE A 234 -13.49 -1.25 -6.32
N ARG A 235 -14.12 -0.71 -5.29
CA ARG A 235 -13.88 -1.10 -3.88
C ARG A 235 -14.92 -2.08 -3.33
N LYS A 236 -16.05 -2.28 -4.02
CA LYS A 236 -17.21 -3.10 -3.58
C LYS A 236 -16.86 -4.47 -2.99
N HIS A 237 -15.82 -5.13 -3.51
CA HIS A 237 -15.42 -6.48 -3.08
C HIS A 237 -14.08 -6.50 -2.35
N SER A 238 -13.56 -5.33 -2.01
CA SER A 238 -12.27 -5.12 -1.35
C SER A 238 -12.41 -4.99 0.16
N THR A 239 -11.27 -4.91 0.85
CA THR A 239 -11.24 -4.61 2.29
C THR A 239 -11.21 -3.11 2.55
N HIS A 240 -11.92 -2.66 3.59
CA HIS A 240 -11.87 -1.30 4.12
C HIS A 240 -11.17 -1.24 5.49
N ARG A 241 -10.72 -2.39 6.00
CA ARG A 241 -10.21 -2.50 7.38
C ARG A 241 -8.92 -1.72 7.63
N ASN A 242 -8.18 -1.35 6.58
CA ASN A 242 -6.94 -0.58 6.70
C ASN A 242 -7.13 0.92 6.40
N ASP A 243 -8.33 1.34 5.99
CA ASP A 243 -8.59 2.73 5.60
C ASP A 243 -8.32 3.70 6.76
N TRP A 244 -8.71 3.32 7.98
CA TRP A 244 -8.59 4.18 9.18
C TRP A 244 -7.15 4.54 9.55
N LYS A 245 -6.17 3.72 9.14
CA LYS A 245 -4.74 3.95 9.39
C LYS A 245 -3.98 4.44 8.17
N THR A 246 -4.67 4.68 7.07
CA THR A 246 -4.06 5.21 5.85
C THR A 246 -4.10 6.72 5.88
N ILE A 247 -2.93 7.35 5.91
CA ILE A 247 -2.79 8.80 5.95
C ILE A 247 -2.54 9.30 4.52
N PRO A 248 -3.31 10.29 4.02
CA PRO A 248 -3.11 10.84 2.68
C PRO A 248 -1.69 11.37 2.48
N ALA A 249 -1.10 11.12 1.30
CA ALA A 249 0.24 11.57 0.99
C ALA A 249 0.39 13.10 1.07
N ASP A 250 -0.65 13.85 0.68
CA ASP A 250 -0.65 15.32 0.75
C ASP A 250 -0.59 15.85 2.18
N VAL A 251 -1.28 15.18 3.12
CA VAL A 251 -1.21 15.52 4.54
C VAL A 251 0.20 15.26 5.10
N VAL A 252 0.85 14.18 4.65
CA VAL A 252 2.23 13.86 5.06
C VAL A 252 3.21 14.91 4.55
N ILE A 253 3.08 15.32 3.27
CA ILE A 253 3.91 16.38 2.66
C ILE A 253 3.73 17.69 3.43
N GLU A 254 2.48 18.13 3.64
CA GLU A 254 2.13 19.37 4.34
C GLU A 254 2.81 19.45 5.71
N VAL A 255 2.68 18.40 6.53
CA VAL A 255 3.27 18.37 7.88
C VAL A 255 4.80 18.43 7.84
N ILE A 256 5.45 17.68 6.94
CA ILE A 256 6.92 17.67 6.85
C ILE A 256 7.44 19.05 6.41
N ASP A 257 6.78 19.68 5.44
CA ASP A 257 7.18 20.99 4.92
C ASP A 257 6.95 22.10 5.95
N GLU A 258 5.84 22.08 6.70
CA GLU A 258 5.59 22.99 7.82
C GLU A 258 6.68 22.88 8.90
N GLU A 259 7.03 21.65 9.31
CA GLU A 259 8.10 21.43 10.29
C GLU A 259 9.46 21.93 9.79
N LYS A 260 9.74 21.78 8.49
CA LYS A 260 10.99 22.25 7.89
C LYS A 260 11.07 23.77 7.85
N GLY A 261 9.97 24.44 7.50
CA GLY A 261 9.87 25.90 7.50
C GLY A 261 10.04 26.52 8.89
N LEU A 262 9.58 25.84 9.95
CA LEU A 262 9.79 26.27 11.34
C LEU A 262 11.24 26.14 11.83
N ARG A 263 12.10 25.41 11.11
CA ARG A 263 13.51 25.18 11.46
C ARG A 263 14.49 26.05 10.67
N ALA A 264 14.02 26.72 9.61
CA ALA A 264 14.82 27.61 8.76
C ALA A 264 14.85 29.03 9.33
#